data_AF-A0A3S3QPG5-F1
#
_entry.id   AF-A0A3S3QPG5-F1
#
_cell.length_a   1.000
_cell.length_b   1.000
_cell.length_c   1.000
_cell.angle_alpha   90.00
_cell.angle_beta   90.00
_cell.angle_gamma   90.00
#
_symmetry.space_group_name_H-M   'P 1'
#
loop_
_entity.id
_entity.type
_entity.pdbx_description
1 polymer ?
#
loop_
_entity_poly.entity_id
_entity_poly.type
_entity_poly.pdbx_seq_one_letter_code
_entity_poly.pdbx_strand_id
1 'polypeptide(L)'
;MDITITQEQAGSECKLSLSGEMSIYTAAELKPRLLAYLRDAQSLSMDLSEVSELDTAGLQLLWLCQQDAAITGKTFAITGTSAAVMESITLLRLEAAFGMQPV
;
A
#
# COMPACT_ATOMS: atom_id res chain seq x y z
N MET A 1 11.64 -11.19 9.37
CA MET A 1 11.40 -10.22 8.29
C MET A 1 10.04 -9.67 8.63
N ASP A 2 10.03 -8.57 9.37
CA ASP A 2 8.86 -8.17 10.13
C ASP A 2 8.35 -6.87 9.52
N ILE A 3 7.15 -6.93 8.95
CA ILE A 3 6.45 -5.74 8.50
C ILE A 3 5.54 -5.25 9.61
N THR A 4 5.64 -3.96 9.91
CA THR A 4 4.79 -3.30 10.89
C THR A 4 3.78 -2.42 10.18
N ILE A 5 2.54 -2.43 10.68
CA ILE A 5 1.49 -1.51 10.26
C ILE A 5 1.10 -0.68 11.48
N THR A 6 1.27 0.63 11.40
CA THR A 6 0.67 1.57 12.34
C THR A 6 -0.60 2.13 11.71
N GLN A 7 -1.71 2.11 12.46
CA GLN A 7 -3.00 2.61 11.98
C GLN A 7 -3.38 3.86 12.77
N GLU A 8 -3.81 4.90 12.03
CA GLU A 8 -4.49 6.07 12.57
C GLU A 8 -5.88 6.16 11.94
N GLN A 9 -6.93 6.19 12.76
CA GLN A 9 -8.32 6.26 12.31
C GLN A 9 -8.97 7.55 12.79
N ALA A 10 -9.52 8.34 11.86
CA ALA A 10 -10.28 9.55 12.13
C ALA A 10 -11.64 9.46 11.45
N GLY A 11 -12.67 9.04 12.19
CA GLY A 11 -14.00 8.79 11.62
C GLY A 11 -13.94 7.71 10.54
N SER A 12 -14.31 8.05 9.30
CA SER A 12 -14.27 7.14 8.16
C SER A 12 -12.94 7.14 7.39
N GLU A 13 -11.96 7.94 7.80
CA GLU A 13 -10.64 8.01 7.19
C GLU A 13 -9.64 7.17 7.98
N CYS A 14 -8.89 6.35 7.27
CA CYS A 14 -7.83 5.50 7.81
C CYS A 14 -6.51 5.85 7.13
N LYS A 15 -5.47 6.09 7.93
CA LYS A 15 -4.09 6.15 7.49
C LYS A 15 -3.35 4.92 8.01
N LEU A 16 -2.66 4.22 7.11
CA LEU A 16 -1.74 3.13 7.44
C LEU A 16 -0.32 3.57 7.15
N SER A 17 0.58 3.45 8.11
CA SER A 17 2.02 3.60 7.91
C SER A 17 2.67 2.22 7.92
N LEU A 18 3.30 1.84 6.81
CA LEU A 18 3.97 0.56 6.66
C LEU A 18 5.48 0.76 6.82
N SER A 19 6.11 -0.12 7.61
CA SER A 19 7.55 -0.13 7.81
C SER A 19 8.10 -1.54 7.72
N GLY A 20 9.22 -1.72 7.02
CA GLY A 20 9.84 -3.02 6.75
C GLY A 20 9.61 -3.51 5.33
N GLU A 21 9.61 -4.83 5.14
CA GLU A 21 9.63 -5.47 3.82
C GLU A 21 8.23 -5.87 3.34
N MET A 22 7.85 -5.41 2.15
CA MET A 22 6.66 -5.87 1.42
C MET A 22 7.09 -6.91 0.37
N SER A 23 7.26 -8.16 0.81
CA SER A 23 7.77 -9.25 -0.02
C SER A 23 6.80 -10.44 -0.07
N ILE A 24 7.11 -11.46 -0.88
CA ILE A 24 6.37 -12.72 -0.93
C ILE A 24 6.23 -13.39 0.45
N TYR A 25 7.19 -13.19 1.36
CA TYR A 25 7.17 -13.77 2.70
C TYR A 25 6.17 -13.05 3.63
N THR A 26 6.00 -11.74 3.48
CA THR A 26 5.08 -10.94 4.31
C THR A 26 3.68 -10.82 3.68
N ALA A 27 3.56 -11.04 2.36
CA ALA A 27 2.33 -10.80 1.61
C ALA A 27 1.13 -11.62 2.11
N ALA A 28 1.35 -12.89 2.48
CA ALA A 28 0.28 -13.77 2.96
C ALA A 28 -0.34 -13.28 4.27
N GLU A 29 0.47 -12.69 5.16
CA GLU A 29 0.02 -12.11 6.42
C GLU A 29 -0.60 -10.72 6.21
N LEU A 30 0.01 -9.91 5.34
CA LEU A 30 -0.43 -8.54 5.07
C LEU A 30 -1.80 -8.49 4.40
N LYS A 31 -2.05 -9.35 3.41
CA LYS A 31 -3.28 -9.32 2.61
C LYS A 31 -4.57 -9.25 3.46
N PRO A 32 -4.84 -10.18 4.39
CA PRO A 32 -6.07 -10.12 5.19
C PRO A 32 -6.14 -8.88 6.08
N ARG A 33 -5.00 -8.38 6.57
CA ARG A 33 -4.93 -7.16 7.41
C ARG A 33 -5.30 -5.92 6.60
N LEU A 34 -4.71 -5.75 5.41
CA LEU A 34 -4.98 -4.63 4.53
C LEU A 34 -6.44 -4.58 4.07
N LEU A 35 -7.03 -5.73 3.71
CA LEU A 35 -8.44 -5.81 3.34
C LEU A 35 -9.38 -5.51 4.52
N ALA A 36 -9.00 -5.86 5.75
CA ALA A 36 -9.79 -5.51 6.93
C ALA A 36 -9.82 -3.98 7.14
N TYR A 37 -8.66 -3.31 7.08
CA TYR A 37 -8.60 -1.85 7.18
C TYR A 37 -9.38 -1.16 6.07
N LEU A 38 -9.25 -1.66 4.83
CA LEU A 38 -9.99 -1.11 3.70
C LEU A 38 -11.50 -1.30 3.86
N ARG A 39 -11.97 -2.44 4.38
CA ARG A 39 -13.39 -2.69 4.64
C ARG A 39 -13.96 -1.72 5.68
N ASP A 40 -13.17 -1.38 6.70
CA ASP A 40 -13.64 -0.61 7.85
C ASP A 40 -13.54 0.92 7.64
N ALA A 41 -12.89 1.38 6.56
CA ALA A 41 -12.76 2.79 6.19
C ALA A 41 -13.55 3.16 4.91
N GLN A 42 -13.83 4.45 4.70
CA GLN A 42 -14.30 5.00 3.41
C GLN A 42 -13.16 5.62 2.59
N SER A 43 -12.10 6.03 3.27
CA SER A 43 -10.86 6.52 2.69
C SER A 43 -9.68 5.83 3.36
N LEU A 44 -8.79 5.26 2.56
CA LEU A 44 -7.57 4.62 3.02
C LEU A 44 -6.36 5.30 2.37
N SER A 45 -5.50 5.91 3.18
CA SER A 45 -4.17 6.36 2.74
C SER A 45 -3.10 5.41 3.27
N MET A 46 -2.11 5.10 2.45
CA MET A 46 -1.02 4.21 2.78
C MET A 46 0.30 4.95 2.64
N ASP A 47 0.98 5.18 3.76
CA ASP A 47 2.31 5.76 3.85
C ASP A 47 3.37 4.65 3.72
N LEU A 48 4.18 4.71 2.67
CA LEU A 48 5.21 3.73 2.31
C LEU A 48 6.64 4.27 2.48
N SER A 49 6.80 5.39 3.21
CA SER A 49 8.10 6.07 3.35
C SER A 49 9.15 5.24 4.07
N GLU A 50 8.71 4.36 4.97
CA GLU A 50 9.57 3.48 5.79
C GLU A 50 9.60 2.02 5.28
N VAL A 51 9.09 1.77 4.06
CA VAL A 51 9.19 0.45 3.41
C VAL A 51 10.60 0.27 2.87
N SER A 52 11.33 -0.72 3.37
CA SER A 52 12.73 -0.97 3.01
C SER A 52 12.89 -1.82 1.75
N GLU A 53 11.86 -2.60 1.38
CA GLU A 53 11.86 -3.45 0.20
C GLU A 53 10.43 -3.62 -0.32
N LEU A 54 10.27 -3.65 -1.65
CA LEU A 54 9.01 -3.93 -2.32
C LEU A 54 9.25 -4.89 -3.49
N ASP A 55 8.69 -6.10 -3.44
CA ASP A 55 8.71 -7.02 -4.57
C ASP A 55 7.37 -7.03 -5.34
N THR A 56 7.24 -7.94 -6.32
CA THR A 56 6.02 -8.08 -7.09
C THR A 56 4.81 -8.54 -6.26
N ALA A 57 5.01 -9.31 -5.18
CA ALA A 57 3.92 -9.70 -4.30
C ALA A 57 3.42 -8.50 -3.47
N GLY A 58 4.34 -7.66 -2.99
CA GLY A 58 3.98 -6.39 -2.37
C GLY A 58 3.22 -5.46 -3.33
N LEU A 59 3.68 -5.34 -4.57
CA LEU A 59 2.99 -4.55 -5.62
C LEU A 59 1.58 -5.08 -5.91
N GLN A 60 1.40 -6.40 -5.95
CA GLN A 60 0.08 -7.01 -6.13
C GLN A 60 -0.87 -6.66 -4.99
N LEU A 61 -0.38 -6.51 -3.75
CA LEU A 61 -1.21 -6.06 -2.63
C LEU A 61 -1.62 -4.60 -2.76
N LEU A 62 -0.72 -3.72 -3.17
CA LEU A 62 -1.05 -2.31 -3.43
C LEU A 62 -2.12 -2.20 -4.52
N TRP A 63 -1.95 -2.97 -5.61
CA TRP A 63 -2.92 -3.03 -6.70
C TRP A 63 -4.28 -3.56 -6.23
N LEU A 64 -4.28 -4.63 -5.44
CA LEU A 64 -5.49 -5.22 -4.87
C LEU A 64 -6.26 -4.19 -4.04
N CYS A 65 -5.59 -3.44 -3.15
CA CYS A 65 -6.23 -2.42 -2.33
C CYS A 65 -6.83 -1.30 -3.18
N GLN A 66 -6.11 -0.82 -4.19
CA GLN A 66 -6.61 0.20 -5.11
C GLN A 66 -7.87 -0.29 -5.87
N GLN A 67 -7.83 -1.52 -6.37
CA GLN A 67 -8.94 -2.10 -7.13
C GLN A 67 -10.16 -2.38 -6.26
N ASP A 68 -9.98 -2.94 -5.07
CA ASP A 68 -11.07 -3.21 -4.13
C ASP A 68 -11.72 -1.92 -3.63
N ALA A 69 -10.93 -0.87 -3.38
CA ALA A 69 -11.44 0.46 -3.07
C ALA A 69 -12.31 1.01 -4.22
N ALA A 70 -11.81 0.93 -5.45
CA ALA A 70 -12.54 1.42 -6.63
C ALA A 70 -13.87 0.67 -6.84
N ILE A 71 -13.88 -0.66 -6.70
CA ILE A 71 -15.09 -1.49 -6.87
C ILE A 71 -16.11 -1.21 -5.75
N THR A 72 -15.66 -0.92 -4.54
CA THR A 72 -16.52 -0.66 -3.38
C THR A 72 -16.90 0.82 -3.23
N GLY A 73 -16.49 1.69 -4.16
CA GLY A 73 -16.79 3.13 -4.12
C GLY A 73 -16.03 3.89 -3.03
N LYS A 74 -14.90 3.35 -2.57
CA LYS A 74 -14.01 3.93 -1.56
C LYS A 74 -12.83 4.62 -2.21
N THR A 75 -12.13 5.42 -1.42
CA THR A 75 -10.90 6.09 -1.88
C THR A 75 -9.66 5.38 -1.34
N PHE A 76 -8.66 5.24 -2.20
CA PHE A 76 -7.35 4.69 -1.87
C PHE A 76 -6.26 5.60 -2.42
N ALA A 77 -5.27 5.91 -1.60
CA ALA A 77 -4.12 6.71 -2.01
C ALA A 77 -2.83 6.14 -1.43
N ILE A 78 -1.77 6.12 -2.25
CA ILE A 78 -0.41 5.94 -1.77
C ILE A 78 0.15 7.32 -1.47
N THR A 79 0.71 7.47 -0.27
CA THR A 79 1.39 8.67 0.22
C THR A 79 2.80 8.27 0.64
N GLY A 80 3.77 9.18 0.64
CA GLY A 80 5.14 8.93 1.13
C GLY A 80 5.79 7.67 0.53
N THR A 81 6.66 7.80 -0.46
CA THR A 81 7.34 6.64 -1.05
C THR A 81 8.81 6.61 -0.66
N SER A 82 9.29 5.43 -0.25
CA SER A 82 10.72 5.19 -0.09
C SER A 82 11.42 5.04 -1.45
N ALA A 83 12.76 5.07 -1.44
CA ALA A 83 13.55 4.77 -2.64
C ALA A 83 13.26 3.37 -3.18
N ALA A 84 13.17 2.35 -2.32
CA ALA A 84 12.88 0.97 -2.72
C ALA A 84 11.52 0.82 -3.41
N VAL A 85 10.51 1.56 -2.90
CA VAL A 85 9.16 1.59 -3.51
C VAL A 85 9.22 2.25 -4.89
N MET A 86 9.85 3.43 -5.00
CA MET A 86 9.96 4.14 -6.28
C MET A 86 10.78 3.36 -7.31
N GLU A 87 11.89 2.73 -6.91
CA GLU A 87 12.71 1.89 -7.78
C GLU A 87 11.90 0.74 -8.37
N SER A 88 11.11 0.03 -7.54
CA SER A 88 10.31 -1.12 -7.97
C SER A 88 9.18 -0.73 -8.91
N ILE A 89 8.50 0.39 -8.62
CA ILE A 89 7.43 0.93 -9.48
C ILE A 89 8.00 1.40 -10.82
N THR A 90 9.14 2.11 -10.81
CA THR A 90 9.79 2.64 -12.01
C THR A 90 10.34 1.51 -12.88
N LEU A 91 10.97 0.50 -12.28
CA LEU A 91 11.50 -0.68 -12.97
C LEU A 91 10.41 -1.38 -13.81
N LEU A 92 9.19 -1.43 -13.28
CA LEU A 92 8.03 -2.08 -13.90
C LEU A 92 7.13 -1.12 -14.67
N ARG A 93 7.46 0.18 -14.72
CA ARG A 93 6.70 1.24 -15.40
C ARG A 93 5.24 1.34 -14.94
N LEU A 94 5.04 1.25 -13.62
CA LEU A 94 3.72 1.26 -12.98
C LEU A 94 3.33 2.63 -12.38
N GLU A 95 4.08 3.68 -12.68
CA GLU A 95 3.86 5.03 -12.13
C GLU A 95 2.44 5.51 -12.41
N ALA A 96 1.99 5.36 -13.66
CA ALA A 96 0.64 5.76 -14.08
C ALA A 96 -0.46 4.98 -13.35
N ALA A 97 -0.22 3.70 -13.01
CA ALA A 97 -1.21 2.89 -12.29
C ALA A 97 -1.40 3.36 -10.85
N PHE A 98 -0.33 3.80 -10.19
CA PHE A 98 -0.37 4.30 -8.83
C PHE A 98 -0.52 5.82 -8.73
N GLY A 99 -0.77 6.52 -9.85
CA GLY A 99 -0.91 7.97 -9.89
C GLY A 99 0.37 8.72 -9.49
N MET A 100 1.52 8.08 -9.65
CA MET A 100 2.83 8.65 -9.35
C MET A 100 3.40 9.36 -10.57
N GLN A 101 4.18 10.41 -10.34
CA GLN A 101 4.96 11.03 -11.41
C GLN A 101 6.31 10.31 -11.52
N PRO A 102 6.76 9.96 -12.74
CA PRO A 102 8.12 9.50 -12.95
C PRO A 102 9.10 10.61 -12.55
N VAL A 103 10.19 10.22 -11.89
CA VAL A 103 11.28 11.12 -11.47
C VAL A 103 12.14 11.50 -12.68
#